data_AF-A0A9J6P191-F1
#
_entry.id   AF-A0A9J6P191-F1
#
_cell.length_a   1.000
_cell.length_b   1.000
_cell.length_c   1.000
_cell.angle_alpha   90.00
_cell.angle_beta   90.00
_cell.angle_gamma   90.00
#
_symmetry.space_group_name_H-M   'P 1'
#
loop_
_entity.id
_entity.type
_entity.pdbx_description
1 polymer ?
#
loop_
_entity_poly.entity_id
_entity_poly.type
_entity_poly.pdbx_seq_one_letter_code
_entity_poly.pdbx_strand_id
1 'polypeptide(L)'
;MSMEKVDKINKVITAIILLSNIVAVFFLPDRVGIHMSRGHFDSYISKYIFLFITPAVTLIITLYTKMSEKGIYIKGLIVNLILFVANCWMLFANLKGMA
;
A
#
# COMPACT_ATOMS: atom_id res chain seq x y z
N MET A 1 17.40 16.33 4.42
CA MET A 1 16.34 16.40 3.40
C MET A 1 15.34 17.47 3.83
N SER A 2 14.91 18.39 2.97
CA SER A 2 13.94 19.42 3.37
C SER A 2 12.55 18.81 3.57
N MET A 3 11.76 19.42 4.45
CA MET A 3 10.40 18.98 4.79
C MET A 3 9.49 18.94 3.56
N GLU A 4 9.65 19.90 2.66
CA GLU A 4 8.96 19.96 1.36
C GLU A 4 9.30 18.78 0.44
N LYS A 5 10.56 18.36 0.42
CA LYS A 5 10.99 17.18 -0.37
C LYS A 5 10.35 15.91 0.16
N VAL A 6 10.30 15.72 1.49
CA VAL A 6 9.66 14.56 2.12
C VAL A 6 8.17 14.49 1.79
N ASP A 7 7.45 15.62 1.92
CA ASP A 7 6.03 15.71 1.59
C ASP A 7 5.75 15.39 0.12
N LYS A 8 6.57 15.92 -0.80
CA LYS A 8 6.47 15.61 -2.23
C LYS A 8 6.66 14.12 -2.50
N ILE A 9 7.65 13.48 -1.86
CA ILE A 9 7.88 12.03 -2.00
C ILE A 9 6.68 11.24 -1.46
N ASN A 10 6.16 11.59 -0.28
CA ASN A 10 4.98 10.92 0.29
C ASN A 10 3.77 11.01 -0.63
N LYS A 11 3.49 12.17 -1.20
CA LYS A 11 2.39 12.35 -2.17
C LYS A 11 2.57 11.47 -3.40
N VAL A 12 3.78 11.38 -3.94
CA VAL A 12 4.09 10.52 -5.09
C VAL A 12 3.87 9.06 -4.73
N ILE A 13 4.38 8.59 -3.59
CA ILE A 13 4.18 7.20 -3.13
C ILE A 13 2.68 6.89 -3.00
N THR A 14 1.93 7.76 -2.30
CA THR A 14 0.49 7.60 -2.12
C THR A 14 -0.24 7.57 -3.47
N ALA A 15 0.11 8.43 -4.41
CA ALA A 15 -0.48 8.44 -5.75
C ALA A 15 -0.19 7.13 -6.52
N ILE A 16 1.04 6.60 -6.44
CA ILE A 16 1.40 5.33 -7.07
C ILE A 16 0.62 4.16 -6.44
N ILE A 17 0.47 4.14 -5.11
CA ILE A 17 -0.34 3.13 -4.41
C ILE A 17 -1.79 3.19 -4.89
N LEU A 18 -2.37 4.39 -4.98
CA LEU A 18 -3.74 4.58 -5.46
C LEU A 18 -3.91 4.09 -6.90
N LEU A 19 -3.04 4.52 -7.81
CA LEU A 19 -3.11 4.15 -9.23
C LEU A 19 -2.89 2.65 -9.43
N SER A 20 -1.91 2.06 -8.76
CA SER A 20 -1.66 0.61 -8.85
C SER A 20 -2.85 -0.21 -8.32
N ASN A 21 -3.50 0.22 -7.23
CA ASN A 21 -4.69 -0.46 -6.72
C ASN A 21 -5.89 -0.29 -7.66
N ILE A 22 -6.11 0.89 -8.26
CA ILE A 22 -7.16 1.10 -9.26
C ILE A 22 -6.96 0.17 -10.46
N VAL A 23 -5.74 0.09 -11.00
CA VAL A 23 -5.43 -0.80 -12.12
C VAL A 23 -5.63 -2.26 -11.71
N ALA A 24 -5.17 -2.63 -10.52
CA ALA A 24 -5.27 -4.00 -10.01
C ALA A 24 -6.71 -4.50 -9.82
N VAL A 25 -7.72 -3.62 -9.70
CA VAL A 25 -9.15 -4.02 -9.69
C VAL A 25 -9.50 -4.93 -10.88
N PHE A 26 -8.94 -4.63 -12.05
CA PHE A 26 -9.26 -5.33 -13.30
C PHE A 26 -8.50 -6.65 -13.47
N PHE A 27 -7.43 -6.85 -12.70
CA PHE A 27 -6.54 -8.00 -12.85
C PHE A 27 -6.52 -8.92 -11.63
N LEU A 28 -7.05 -8.51 -10.48
CA LEU A 28 -7.09 -9.34 -9.27
C LEU A 28 -8.31 -10.27 -9.24
N PRO A 29 -8.20 -11.43 -8.56
CA PRO A 29 -9.32 -12.35 -8.40
C PRO A 29 -10.30 -11.74 -7.40
N ASP A 30 -11.56 -12.19 -7.37
CA ASP A 30 -12.54 -11.68 -6.39
C ASP A 30 -12.13 -11.87 -4.93
N ARG A 31 -11.26 -12.85 -4.69
CA ARG A 31 -10.65 -13.14 -3.40
C ARG A 31 -9.13 -13.02 -3.48
N VAL A 32 -8.55 -12.24 -2.58
CA VAL A 32 -7.11 -11.98 -2.49
C VAL A 32 -6.56 -12.71 -1.28
N GLY A 33 -5.51 -13.50 -1.49
CA GLY A 33 -4.78 -14.20 -0.43
C GLY A 33 -4.00 -13.20 0.43
N ILE A 34 -4.19 -13.27 1.74
CA ILE A 34 -3.55 -12.38 2.73
C ILE A 34 -2.60 -13.10 3.68
N HIS A 35 -2.67 -14.43 3.71
CA HIS A 35 -1.79 -15.27 4.50
C HIS A 35 -1.33 -16.44 3.64
N MET A 36 -0.04 -16.74 3.74
CA MET A 36 0.60 -17.80 2.96
C MET A 36 1.25 -18.78 3.93
N SER A 37 0.83 -20.03 3.86
CA SER A 37 1.34 -21.13 4.68
C SER A 37 1.76 -22.28 3.77
N ARG A 38 2.98 -22.79 3.98
CA ARG A 38 3.55 -23.93 3.23
C ARG A 38 3.49 -23.77 1.70
N GLY A 39 3.65 -22.54 1.19
CA GLY A 39 3.68 -22.28 -0.25
C GLY A 39 2.31 -21.99 -0.88
N HIS A 40 1.22 -22.04 -0.13
CA HIS A 40 -0.14 -21.78 -0.62
C HIS A 40 -0.84 -20.70 0.22
N PHE A 41 -1.77 -19.98 -0.41
CA PHE A 41 -2.65 -19.08 0.32
C PHE A 41 -3.72 -19.90 1.08
N ASP A 42 -3.79 -19.70 2.39
CA ASP A 42 -4.73 -20.39 3.28
C ASP A 42 -5.81 -19.46 3.86
N SER A 43 -5.64 -18.14 3.74
CA SER A 43 -6.62 -17.13 4.14
C SER A 43 -6.80 -16.07 3.07
N TYR A 44 -8.05 -15.65 2.87
CA TYR A 44 -8.48 -14.77 1.78
C TYR A 44 -9.43 -13.68 2.26
N ILE A 45 -9.37 -12.52 1.62
CA ILE A 45 -10.33 -11.42 1.79
C ILE A 45 -10.91 -10.99 0.45
N SER A 46 -11.97 -10.20 0.48
CA SER A 46 -12.52 -9.56 -0.73
C SER A 46 -11.48 -8.64 -1.37
N LYS A 47 -11.35 -8.70 -2.71
CA LYS A 47 -10.44 -7.82 -3.46
C LYS A 47 -10.68 -6.34 -3.18
N TYR A 48 -11.94 -5.94 -3.00
CA TYR A 48 -12.26 -4.54 -2.73
C TYR A 48 -11.70 -4.11 -1.37
N ILE A 49 -11.78 -4.98 -0.34
CA ILE A 49 -11.21 -4.67 0.98
C ILE A 49 -9.70 -4.45 0.85
N PHE A 50 -9.00 -5.37 0.18
CA PHE A 50 -7.56 -5.26 -0.07
C PHE A 50 -7.20 -3.96 -0.82
N LEU A 51 -7.94 -3.68 -1.90
CA LEU A 51 -7.66 -2.56 -2.79
C LEU A 51 -7.95 -1.20 -2.18
N PHE A 52 -8.86 -1.11 -1.20
CA PHE A 52 -9.18 0.14 -0.51
C PHE A 52 -8.37 0.34 0.79
N ILE A 53 -8.02 -0.73 1.51
CA ILE A 53 -7.39 -0.60 2.83
C ILE A 53 -6.00 0.03 2.72
N THR A 54 -5.16 -0.44 1.79
CA THR A 54 -3.79 0.05 1.66
C THR A 54 -3.74 1.52 1.26
N PRO A 55 -4.46 1.98 0.20
CA PRO A 55 -4.52 3.40 -0.11
C PRO A 55 -5.10 4.25 1.02
N ALA A 56 -6.15 3.78 1.71
CA ALA A 56 -6.75 4.50 2.83
C ALA A 56 -5.76 4.71 3.98
N VAL A 57 -5.05 3.65 4.38
CA VAL A 57 -4.04 3.73 5.45
C VAL A 57 -2.90 4.68 5.06
N THR A 58 -2.41 4.59 3.82
CA THR A 58 -1.33 5.48 3.33
C THR A 58 -1.77 6.95 3.32
N LEU A 59 -3.02 7.22 2.94
CA LEU A 59 -3.60 8.56 2.96
C LEU A 59 -3.69 9.10 4.39
N ILE A 60 -4.19 8.30 5.33
CA ILE A 60 -4.29 8.67 6.76
C ILE A 60 -2.91 8.99 7.32
N ILE A 61 -1.89 8.17 7.04
CA ILE A 61 -0.51 8.40 7.49
C ILE A 61 0.02 9.71 6.92
N THR A 62 -0.20 9.96 5.64
CA THR A 62 0.24 11.19 4.95
C THR A 62 -0.42 12.43 5.56
N LEU A 63 -1.72 12.38 5.85
CA LEU A 63 -2.44 13.47 6.50
C LEU A 63 -1.96 13.69 7.94
N TYR A 64 -1.81 12.62 8.72
CA TYR A 64 -1.35 12.67 10.10
C TYR A 64 0.07 13.22 10.21
N THR A 65 0.98 12.80 9.33
CA THR A 65 2.34 13.35 9.29
C THR A 65 2.34 14.85 9.01
N LYS A 66 1.49 15.31 8.09
CA LYS A 66 1.37 16.74 7.75
C LYS A 66 0.86 17.60 8.90
N MET A 67 0.03 17.03 9.79
CA MET A 67 -0.49 17.72 10.98
C MET A 67 0.48 17.68 12.17
N SER A 68 1.55 16.90 12.07
CA SER A 68 2.48 16.62 13.17
C SER A 68 3.75 17.46 13.10
N GLU A 69 4.55 17.43 14.18
CA GLU A 69 5.85 18.12 14.26
C GLU A 69 6.93 17.52 13.33
N LYS A 70 7.97 18.31 13.02
CA LYS A 70 9.05 17.98 12.07
C LYS A 70 9.69 16.60 12.25
N GLY A 71 9.73 16.05 13.47
CA GLY A 71 10.31 14.73 13.75
C GLY A 71 9.48 13.53 13.25
N ILE A 72 8.19 13.72 12.98
CA ILE A 72 7.26 12.63 12.64
C ILE A 72 7.25 12.37 11.11
N TYR A 73 7.65 13.34 10.29
CA TYR A 73 7.63 13.25 8.81
C TYR A 73 8.50 12.12 8.26
N ILE A 74 9.71 11.95 8.79
CA ILE A 74 10.62 10.88 8.34
C ILE A 74 10.04 9.52 8.74
N LYS A 75 9.44 9.41 9.94
CA LYS A 75 8.79 8.18 10.38
C LYS A 75 7.62 7.82 9.48
N GLY A 76 6.74 8.77 9.14
CA GLY A 76 5.64 8.49 8.22
C GLY A 76 6.10 8.16 6.80
N LEU A 77 7.19 8.76 6.32
CA LEU A 77 7.81 8.35 5.05
C LEU A 77 8.26 6.88 5.09
N ILE A 78 8.94 6.46 6.17
CA ILE A 78 9.38 5.07 6.34
C ILE A 78 8.17 4.13 6.34
N VAL A 79 7.10 4.46 7.08
CA VAL A 79 5.89 3.63 7.12
C VAL A 79 5.23 3.56 5.74
N ASN A 80 5.10 4.68 5.02
CA ASN A 80 4.56 4.69 3.66
C ASN A 80 5.41 3.84 2.71
N LEU A 81 6.74 3.84 2.85
CA LEU A 81 7.63 3.01 2.05
C LEU A 81 7.42 1.51 2.33
N ILE A 82 7.26 1.14 3.60
CA ILE A 82 6.97 -0.24 4.00
C ILE A 82 5.62 -0.69 3.42
N LEU A 83 4.58 0.16 3.52
CA LEU A 83 3.27 -0.11 2.95
C LEU A 83 3.33 -0.24 1.42
N PHE A 84 4.11 0.61 0.77
CA PHE A 84 4.32 0.53 -0.67
C PHE A 84 4.93 -0.82 -1.09
N VAL A 85 6.01 -1.24 -0.41
CA VAL A 85 6.66 -2.53 -0.70
C VAL A 85 5.72 -3.69 -0.42
N ALA A 86 4.98 -3.67 0.70
CA ALA A 86 4.00 -4.69 1.04
C ALA A 86 2.86 -4.75 0.01
N ASN A 87 2.36 -3.60 -0.46
CA ASN A 87 1.35 -3.51 -1.50
C ASN A 87 1.84 -4.15 -2.80
N CYS A 88 3.03 -3.78 -3.27
CA CYS A 88 3.64 -4.34 -4.48
C CYS A 88 3.86 -5.85 -4.36
N TRP A 89 4.34 -6.32 -3.21
CA TRP A 89 4.53 -7.75 -2.95
C TRP A 89 3.21 -8.51 -3.00
N MET A 90 2.17 -8.03 -2.30
CA MET A 90 0.87 -8.69 -2.27
C MET A 90 0.18 -8.70 -3.64
N LEU A 91 0.28 -7.59 -4.38
CA LEU A 91 -0.19 -7.54 -5.77
C LEU A 91 0.53 -8.57 -6.64
N PHE A 92 1.86 -8.60 -6.59
CA PHE A 92 2.64 -9.55 -7.37
C PHE A 92 2.33 -11.01 -7.01
N ALA A 93 2.23 -11.34 -5.72
CA ALA A 93 1.95 -12.70 -5.27
C ALA A 93 0.56 -13.18 -5.71
N ASN A 94 -0.45 -12.31 -5.64
CA ASN A 94 -1.81 -12.65 -6.06
C ASN A 94 -1.99 -12.67 -7.59
N LEU A 95 -1.28 -11.81 -8.34
CA LEU A 95 -1.28 -11.83 -9.80
C LEU A 95 -0.49 -13.04 -10.34
N LYS A 96 0.65 -13.39 -9.75
CA LYS A 96 1.42 -14.58 -10.12
C LYS A 96 0.67 -15.86 -9.78
N GLY A 97 -0.08 -15.89 -8.67
CA GLY A 97 -0.96 -17.01 -8.33
C GLY A 97 -2.10 -17.25 -9.35
N MET A 98 -2.29 -16.38 -10.34
CA MET A 98 -3.18 -16.60 -11.48
C MET A 98 -2.54 -17.31 -12.67
N ALA A 99 -1.21 -17.40 -12.73
CA ALA A 99 -0.46 -18.07 -13.79
C ALA A 99 -0.09 -19.50 -13.37
#